data_AF-A0A2C5ZE40-F1
#
_entry.id   AF-A0A2C5ZE40-F1
#
_cell.length_a   1.000
_cell.length_b   1.000
_cell.length_c   1.000
_cell.angle_alpha   90.00
_cell.angle_beta   90.00
_cell.angle_gamma   90.00
#
_symmetry.space_group_name_H-M   'P 1'
#
loop_
_entity.id
_entity.type
_entity.pdbx_description
1 polymer ?
#
loop_
_entity_poly.entity_id
_entity_poly.type
_entity_poly.pdbx_seq_one_letter_code
_entity_poly.pdbx_strand_id
1 'polypeptide(L)'
;MYDTDRYGTRFKVYLTRHELRQKAVEAALRLGLDQESAQDETFIFIEMPGKTTQEAVQHFRDTRDANDRTINGSMLLVFDSADLRERGALLISLYEYHGYDDAIRLAPADATMAICALNVGNDNWYSHRHGVPHERTARMPVEWFALYDLLSTTTDAAAFASVLVSMGQGVMLVGTDTEEQELDPTPVENIFCGVRPEVDNGAHCSLADLEQRHAAFATRSFLDNDYYAVIDKDYQEQGVLIVRLWPRVESFRCRLPVAGELLRWIFINFMTWDDAKSYAAGSK
;
A
#
# COMPACT_ATOMS: atom_id res chain seq x y z
N MET A 1 20.20 1.33 -38.23
CA MET A 1 19.55 2.42 -37.48
C MET A 1 18.62 1.70 -36.53
N TYR A 2 19.03 1.53 -35.27
CA TYR A 2 18.31 0.70 -34.31
C TYR A 2 17.05 1.44 -33.85
N ASP A 3 15.96 0.68 -33.81
CA ASP A 3 14.60 1.07 -33.46
C ASP A 3 14.51 1.41 -31.96
N THR A 4 14.94 2.62 -31.59
CA THR A 4 14.92 3.11 -30.20
C THR A 4 13.59 3.74 -29.79
N ASP A 5 12.68 4.00 -30.73
CA ASP A 5 11.39 4.67 -30.45
C ASP A 5 10.27 3.71 -30.04
N ARG A 6 10.44 2.39 -30.18
CA ARG A 6 9.42 1.39 -29.78
C ARG A 6 9.49 0.93 -28.32
N TYR A 7 10.56 1.23 -27.59
CA TYR A 7 10.70 0.80 -26.20
C TYR A 7 10.03 1.75 -25.20
N GLY A 8 9.68 2.97 -25.63
CA GLY A 8 9.17 4.03 -24.75
C GLY A 8 7.67 3.96 -24.41
N THR A 9 6.94 2.92 -24.85
CA THR A 9 5.47 2.81 -24.64
C THR A 9 5.02 1.50 -23.98
N ARG A 10 5.97 0.62 -23.60
CA ARG A 10 5.64 -0.72 -23.11
C ARG A 10 5.79 -0.82 -21.60
N PHE A 11 4.77 -1.36 -20.94
CA PHE A 11 4.74 -1.51 -19.49
C PHE A 11 5.39 -2.82 -19.06
N LYS A 12 6.25 -2.75 -18.04
CA LYS A 12 6.89 -3.94 -17.46
C LYS A 12 5.94 -4.65 -16.50
N VAL A 13 5.74 -5.93 -16.73
CA VAL A 13 4.88 -6.81 -15.94
C VAL A 13 5.73 -7.93 -15.33
N TYR A 14 5.84 -7.94 -14.01
CA TYR A 14 6.64 -8.89 -13.27
C TYR A 14 5.77 -10.04 -12.76
N LEU A 15 6.20 -11.28 -13.02
CA LEU A 15 5.53 -12.49 -12.57
C LEU A 15 6.39 -13.15 -11.49
N THR A 16 6.00 -13.04 -10.21
CA THR A 16 6.85 -13.51 -9.11
C THR A 16 6.47 -14.88 -8.54
N ARG A 17 5.41 -15.50 -9.06
CA ARG A 17 4.95 -16.85 -8.67
C ARG A 17 5.17 -17.85 -9.81
N HIS A 18 5.62 -19.06 -9.46
CA HIS A 18 5.89 -20.13 -10.41
C HIS A 18 4.62 -20.62 -11.12
N GLU A 19 3.47 -20.46 -10.48
CA GLU A 19 2.18 -20.91 -10.95
C GLU A 19 1.56 -19.95 -11.97
N LEU A 20 2.08 -18.72 -12.06
CA LEU A 20 1.60 -17.71 -13.00
C LEU A 20 2.06 -18.03 -14.42
N ARG A 21 1.10 -18.28 -15.29
CA ARG A 21 1.35 -18.43 -16.72
C ARG A 21 1.18 -17.08 -17.40
N GLN A 22 2.20 -16.63 -18.12
CA GLN A 22 2.17 -15.37 -18.89
C GLN A 22 0.88 -15.21 -19.69
N LYS A 23 0.47 -16.23 -20.47
CA LYS A 23 -0.75 -16.18 -21.29
C LYS A 23 -2.03 -15.92 -20.47
N ALA A 24 -2.11 -16.44 -19.25
CA ALA A 24 -3.27 -16.25 -18.39
C ALA A 24 -3.31 -14.81 -17.84
N VAL A 25 -2.15 -14.28 -17.44
CA VAL A 25 -2.02 -12.89 -17.00
C VAL A 25 -2.32 -11.92 -18.13
N GLU A 26 -1.77 -12.17 -19.31
CA GLU A 26 -2.03 -11.37 -20.51
C GLU A 26 -3.51 -11.35 -20.87
N ALA A 27 -4.18 -12.51 -20.86
CA ALA A 27 -5.62 -12.59 -21.09
C ALA A 27 -6.43 -11.82 -20.04
N ALA A 28 -5.99 -11.83 -18.77
CA ALA A 28 -6.65 -11.10 -17.69
C ALA A 28 -6.46 -9.58 -17.81
N LEU A 29 -5.26 -9.11 -18.17
CA LEU A 29 -4.95 -7.70 -18.42
C LEU A 29 -5.77 -7.15 -19.61
N ARG A 30 -6.00 -7.98 -20.63
CA ARG A 30 -6.73 -7.60 -21.85
C ARG A 30 -8.25 -7.72 -21.74
N LEU A 31 -8.76 -8.19 -20.60
CA LEU A 31 -10.19 -8.39 -20.43
C LEU A 31 -10.93 -7.06 -20.55
N GLY A 32 -11.84 -6.95 -21.53
CA GLY A 32 -12.63 -5.75 -21.77
C GLY A 32 -11.98 -4.70 -22.69
N LEU A 33 -10.79 -4.96 -23.23
CA LEU A 33 -10.20 -4.15 -24.29
C LEU A 33 -10.73 -4.59 -25.66
N ASP A 34 -10.97 -3.62 -26.56
CA ASP A 34 -11.27 -3.92 -27.95
C ASP A 34 -10.06 -4.61 -28.61
N GLN A 35 -10.31 -5.65 -29.42
CA GLN A 35 -9.23 -6.44 -30.04
C GLN A 35 -8.34 -5.62 -30.99
N GLU A 36 -8.77 -4.43 -31.43
CA GLU A 36 -7.97 -3.52 -32.27
C GLU A 36 -7.00 -2.64 -31.48
N SER A 37 -7.25 -2.39 -30.19
CA SER A 37 -6.41 -1.55 -29.31
C SER A 37 -5.42 -2.36 -28.46
N ALA A 38 -5.63 -3.67 -28.33
CA ALA A 38 -4.67 -4.60 -27.73
C ALA A 38 -3.56 -4.97 -28.72
N GLN A 39 -2.64 -4.04 -29.01
CA GLN A 39 -1.42 -4.41 -29.75
C GLN A 39 -0.64 -5.47 -28.96
N ASP A 40 -0.06 -6.44 -29.67
CA ASP A 40 0.75 -7.51 -29.07
C ASP A 40 2.01 -7.05 -28.33
N GLU A 41 2.27 -5.75 -28.36
CA GLU A 41 3.50 -5.14 -27.87
C GLU A 41 3.31 -4.27 -26.61
N THR A 42 2.12 -4.17 -26.00
CA THR A 42 1.88 -3.27 -24.84
C THR A 42 2.65 -3.66 -23.58
N PHE A 43 2.86 -4.96 -23.34
CA PHE A 43 3.43 -5.47 -22.10
C PHE A 43 4.76 -6.19 -22.33
N ILE A 44 5.75 -5.92 -21.48
CA ILE A 44 6.99 -6.67 -21.40
C ILE A 44 6.92 -7.53 -20.13
N PHE A 45 6.75 -8.85 -20.32
CA PHE A 45 6.71 -9.79 -19.20
C PHE A 45 8.11 -10.17 -18.74
N ILE A 46 8.33 -10.13 -17.43
CA ILE A 46 9.59 -10.48 -16.77
C ILE A 46 9.28 -11.53 -15.71
N GLU A 47 9.82 -12.74 -15.89
CA GLU A 47 9.66 -13.83 -14.94
C GLU A 47 10.68 -13.70 -13.80
N MET A 48 10.18 -13.59 -12.57
CA MET A 48 10.99 -13.49 -11.35
C MET A 48 10.47 -14.45 -10.27
N PRO A 49 10.36 -15.76 -10.57
CA PRO A 49 9.65 -16.66 -9.69
C PRO A 49 10.36 -16.83 -8.35
N GLY A 50 9.60 -16.82 -7.27
CA GLY A 50 10.09 -16.91 -5.89
C GLY A 50 10.59 -15.58 -5.32
N LYS A 51 10.53 -14.48 -6.08
CA LYS A 51 10.98 -13.15 -5.65
C LYS A 51 9.88 -12.36 -4.93
N THR A 52 10.28 -11.49 -4.01
CA THR A 52 9.36 -10.53 -3.39
C THR A 52 9.04 -9.39 -4.34
N THR A 53 7.98 -8.65 -4.04
CA THR A 53 7.64 -7.41 -4.76
C THR A 53 8.80 -6.41 -4.71
N GLN A 54 9.45 -6.25 -3.56
CA GLN A 54 10.58 -5.34 -3.41
C GLN A 54 11.81 -5.78 -4.21
N GLU A 55 12.06 -7.10 -4.35
CA GLU A 55 13.10 -7.59 -5.25
C GLU A 55 12.78 -7.30 -6.73
N ALA A 56 11.50 -7.35 -7.14
CA ALA A 56 11.07 -6.94 -8.47
C ALA A 56 11.21 -5.42 -8.69
N VAL A 57 10.86 -4.60 -7.68
CA VAL A 57 11.08 -3.15 -7.70
C VAL A 57 12.58 -2.83 -7.82
N GLN A 58 13.44 -3.51 -7.06
CA GLN A 58 14.88 -3.31 -7.14
C GLN A 58 15.42 -3.70 -8.53
N HIS A 59 15.00 -4.84 -9.07
CA HIS A 59 15.35 -5.23 -10.44
C HIS A 59 14.90 -4.18 -11.47
N PHE A 60 13.68 -3.65 -11.32
CA PHE A 60 13.21 -2.56 -12.18
C PHE A 60 14.15 -1.36 -12.13
N ARG A 61 14.56 -0.93 -10.93
CA ARG A 61 15.51 0.18 -10.74
C ARG A 61 16.88 -0.09 -11.35
N ASP A 62 17.38 -1.32 -11.23
CA ASP A 62 18.72 -1.70 -11.70
C ASP A 62 18.78 -1.80 -13.23
N THR A 63 17.64 -2.10 -13.87
CA THR A 63 17.55 -2.34 -15.32
C THR A 63 16.87 -1.23 -16.11
N ARG A 64 16.25 -0.25 -15.46
CA ARG A 64 15.63 0.88 -16.17
C ARG A 64 16.70 1.81 -16.73
N ASP A 65 16.36 2.48 -17.83
CA ASP A 65 17.15 3.62 -18.28
C ASP A 65 16.96 4.77 -17.27
N ALA A 66 18.05 5.19 -16.64
CA ALA A 66 18.02 6.29 -15.66
C ALA A 66 17.59 7.63 -16.29
N ASN A 67 17.64 7.75 -17.62
CA ASN A 67 17.17 8.92 -18.36
C ASN A 67 15.70 8.82 -18.77
N ASP A 68 15.07 7.66 -18.61
CA ASP A 68 13.65 7.49 -18.90
C ASP A 68 12.81 8.14 -17.80
N ARG A 69 12.35 9.35 -18.10
CA ARG A 69 11.44 10.14 -17.25
C ARG A 69 9.98 9.95 -17.63
N THR A 70 9.67 8.99 -18.50
CA THR A 70 8.28 8.68 -18.84
C THR A 70 7.65 7.85 -17.73
N ILE A 71 6.32 7.69 -17.80
CA ILE A 71 5.58 6.82 -16.89
C ILE A 71 6.04 5.36 -16.98
N ASN A 72 6.55 4.90 -18.13
CA ASN A 72 7.15 3.57 -18.28
C ASN A 72 8.47 3.40 -17.49
N GLY A 73 9.14 4.51 -17.19
CA GLY A 73 10.35 4.57 -16.38
C GLY A 73 10.09 4.67 -14.87
N SER A 74 8.85 4.91 -14.46
CA SER A 74 8.42 5.05 -13.05
C SER A 74 7.39 4.04 -12.58
N MET A 75 6.62 3.41 -13.49
CA MET A 75 5.55 2.48 -13.11
C MET A 75 5.82 1.04 -13.56
N LEU A 76 5.30 0.10 -12.78
CA LEU A 76 5.37 -1.32 -13.06
C LEU A 76 4.17 -2.08 -12.50
N LEU A 77 3.84 -3.21 -13.12
CA LEU A 77 2.88 -4.18 -12.59
C LEU A 77 3.62 -5.35 -11.98
N VAL A 78 3.17 -5.78 -10.80
CA VAL A 78 3.64 -7.01 -10.17
C VAL A 78 2.45 -7.95 -9.93
N PHE A 79 2.58 -9.17 -10.41
CA PHE A 79 1.69 -10.28 -10.09
C PHE A 79 2.40 -11.22 -9.12
N ASP A 80 2.01 -11.12 -7.85
CA ASP A 80 2.58 -11.84 -6.72
C ASP A 80 1.66 -12.96 -6.18
N SER A 81 0.57 -13.23 -6.88
CA SER A 81 -0.40 -14.27 -6.56
C SER A 81 -0.92 -14.91 -7.84
N ALA A 82 -1.12 -16.23 -7.82
CA ALA A 82 -1.81 -16.94 -8.90
C ALA A 82 -3.33 -16.66 -8.92
N ASP A 83 -3.89 -16.13 -7.83
CA ASP A 83 -5.28 -15.73 -7.74
C ASP A 83 -5.50 -14.34 -8.36
N LEU A 84 -5.63 -14.32 -9.69
CA LEU A 84 -5.84 -13.10 -10.46
C LEU A 84 -7.17 -12.41 -10.16
N ARG A 85 -8.13 -13.10 -9.55
CA ARG A 85 -9.47 -12.58 -9.28
C ARG A 85 -9.52 -11.86 -7.94
N GLU A 86 -9.09 -12.54 -6.88
CA GLU A 86 -9.18 -11.99 -5.52
C GLU A 86 -7.97 -11.13 -5.16
N ARG A 87 -6.79 -11.43 -5.72
CA ARG A 87 -5.58 -10.65 -5.47
C ARG A 87 -5.29 -9.68 -6.61
N GLY A 88 -5.52 -10.05 -7.86
CA GLY A 88 -5.28 -9.15 -9.00
C GLY A 88 -3.81 -8.73 -9.15
N ALA A 89 -3.61 -7.52 -9.66
CA ALA A 89 -2.31 -6.94 -9.96
C ALA A 89 -1.95 -5.85 -8.94
N LEU A 90 -0.68 -5.75 -8.59
CA LEU A 90 -0.14 -4.62 -7.86
C LEU A 90 0.41 -3.62 -8.86
N LEU A 91 -0.25 -2.46 -8.99
CA LEU A 91 0.28 -1.32 -9.72
C LEU A 91 1.16 -0.51 -8.77
N ILE A 92 2.44 -0.40 -9.12
CA ILE A 92 3.44 0.29 -8.32
C ILE A 92 3.87 1.53 -9.10
N SER A 93 3.92 2.64 -8.39
CA SER A 93 4.55 3.86 -8.88
C SER A 93 5.77 4.20 -8.03
N LEU A 94 6.90 4.38 -8.72
CA LEU A 94 8.16 4.78 -8.14
C LEU A 94 8.31 6.29 -8.37
N TYR A 95 8.87 6.99 -7.39
CA TYR A 95 9.14 8.43 -7.50
C TYR A 95 7.89 9.31 -7.61
N GLU A 96 6.88 9.00 -6.81
CA GLU A 96 5.70 9.85 -6.70
C GLU A 96 6.03 11.22 -6.12
N TYR A 97 5.09 12.17 -6.29
CA TYR A 97 5.23 13.56 -5.83
C TYR A 97 5.56 13.68 -4.34
N HIS A 98 5.12 12.71 -3.53
CA HIS A 98 5.39 12.63 -2.10
C HIS A 98 6.80 12.10 -1.75
N GLY A 99 7.60 11.69 -2.74
CA GLY A 99 8.97 11.20 -2.55
C GLY A 99 9.08 9.78 -2.00
N TYR A 100 7.97 9.03 -1.99
CA TYR A 100 7.94 7.62 -1.58
C TYR A 100 7.51 6.74 -2.75
N ASP A 101 7.94 5.48 -2.76
CA ASP A 101 7.29 4.51 -3.63
C ASP A 101 5.90 4.20 -3.06
N ASP A 102 4.95 3.92 -3.93
CA ASP A 102 3.60 3.55 -3.51
C ASP A 102 3.01 2.50 -4.44
N ALA A 103 1.95 1.86 -3.96
CA ALA A 103 1.28 0.82 -4.71
C ALA A 103 -0.22 0.78 -4.40
N ILE A 104 -0.98 0.35 -5.40
CA ILE A 104 -2.41 0.05 -5.29
C ILE A 104 -2.69 -1.32 -5.88
N ARG A 105 -3.70 -2.01 -5.35
CA ARG A 105 -4.07 -3.35 -5.82
C ARG A 105 -5.36 -3.26 -6.62
N LEU A 106 -5.32 -3.73 -7.86
CA LEU A 106 -6.40 -3.61 -8.82
C LEU A 106 -6.71 -4.95 -9.48
N ALA A 107 -7.94 -5.13 -9.94
CA ALA A 107 -8.21 -6.21 -10.88
C ALA A 107 -7.34 -6.02 -12.14
N PRO A 108 -6.90 -7.09 -12.83
CA PRO A 108 -5.94 -6.96 -13.93
C PRO A 108 -6.42 -6.03 -15.07
N ALA A 109 -7.70 -6.08 -15.43
CA ALA A 109 -8.29 -5.19 -16.42
C ALA A 109 -8.23 -3.71 -15.98
N ASP A 110 -8.59 -3.43 -14.72
CA ASP A 110 -8.58 -2.09 -14.14
C ASP A 110 -7.15 -1.56 -14.02
N ALA A 111 -6.17 -2.43 -13.72
CA ALA A 111 -4.76 -2.07 -13.69
C ALA A 111 -4.28 -1.58 -15.07
N THR A 112 -4.75 -2.21 -16.15
CA THR A 112 -4.44 -1.77 -17.52
C THR A 112 -5.08 -0.41 -17.81
N MET A 113 -6.34 -0.22 -17.42
CA MET A 113 -7.03 1.06 -17.59
C MET A 113 -6.35 2.20 -16.81
N ALA A 114 -5.97 1.95 -15.56
CA ALA A 114 -5.27 2.91 -14.71
C ALA A 114 -3.92 3.32 -15.31
N ILE A 115 -3.13 2.34 -15.74
CA ILE A 115 -1.85 2.61 -16.42
C ILE A 115 -2.05 3.46 -17.67
N CYS A 116 -3.01 3.11 -18.51
CA CYS A 116 -3.30 3.88 -19.72
C CYS A 116 -3.72 5.31 -19.40
N ALA A 117 -4.60 5.50 -18.41
CA ALA A 117 -5.08 6.81 -17.97
C ALA A 117 -3.95 7.69 -17.42
N LEU A 118 -3.09 7.12 -16.58
CA LEU A 118 -1.89 7.77 -16.05
C LEU A 118 -0.94 8.15 -17.21
N ASN A 119 -0.68 7.22 -18.14
CA ASN A 119 0.27 7.43 -19.23
C ASN A 119 -0.13 8.56 -20.20
N VAL A 120 -1.43 8.74 -20.45
CA VAL A 120 -1.93 9.84 -21.31
C VAL A 120 -2.17 11.13 -20.52
N GLY A 121 -1.95 11.14 -19.21
CA GLY A 121 -2.17 12.29 -18.33
C GLY A 121 -3.65 12.64 -18.13
N ASN A 122 -4.57 11.70 -18.37
CA ASN A 122 -6.00 11.89 -18.14
C ASN A 122 -6.35 11.78 -16.65
N ASP A 123 -5.51 11.09 -15.87
CA ASP A 123 -5.65 10.95 -14.42
C ASP A 123 -4.29 11.11 -13.75
N ASN A 124 -4.28 11.21 -12.42
CA ASN A 124 -3.08 11.31 -11.60
C ASN A 124 -3.06 10.24 -10.49
N TRP A 125 -1.88 10.02 -9.91
CA TRP A 125 -1.71 9.00 -8.87
C TRP A 125 -2.58 9.27 -7.64
N TYR A 126 -2.76 10.54 -7.27
CA TYR A 126 -3.61 10.94 -6.15
C TYR A 126 -5.05 10.46 -6.31
N SER A 127 -5.68 10.63 -7.48
CA SER A 127 -7.04 10.15 -7.74
C SER A 127 -7.17 8.63 -7.57
N HIS A 128 -6.21 7.89 -8.14
CA HIS A 128 -6.17 6.43 -8.02
C HIS A 128 -5.94 5.98 -6.56
N ARG A 129 -5.21 6.77 -5.77
CA ARG A 129 -5.01 6.54 -4.33
C ARG A 129 -6.20 6.92 -3.47
N HIS A 130 -6.92 7.98 -3.82
CA HIS A 130 -8.10 8.42 -3.09
C HIS A 130 -9.22 7.36 -3.13
N GLY A 131 -9.29 6.57 -4.21
CA GLY A 131 -10.21 5.44 -4.36
C GLY A 131 -9.79 4.13 -3.67
N VAL A 132 -8.64 4.08 -2.99
CA VAL A 132 -8.10 2.87 -2.32
C VAL A 132 -9.03 2.17 -1.31
N PRO A 133 -9.91 2.86 -0.57
CA PRO A 133 -10.91 2.18 0.26
C PRO A 133 -11.86 1.26 -0.54
N HIS A 134 -11.90 1.43 -1.87
CA HIS A 134 -12.59 0.57 -2.80
C HIS A 134 -11.77 -0.65 -3.29
N GLU A 135 -10.53 -0.87 -2.80
CA GLU A 135 -9.72 -2.11 -2.90
C GLU A 135 -10.36 -3.29 -2.13
N ARG A 136 -11.70 -3.34 -2.12
CA ARG A 136 -12.55 -4.23 -1.35
C ARG A 136 -12.23 -5.67 -1.72
N THR A 137 -11.53 -6.36 -0.84
CA THR A 137 -11.70 -7.82 -0.78
C THR A 137 -13.15 -8.09 -0.40
N ALA A 138 -13.73 -9.19 -0.87
CA ALA A 138 -15.14 -9.52 -0.66
C ALA A 138 -15.55 -9.74 0.81
N ARG A 139 -14.70 -9.39 1.80
CA ARG A 139 -14.81 -9.85 3.18
C ARG A 139 -15.23 -8.85 4.24
N MET A 140 -15.00 -7.53 4.19
CA MET A 140 -15.34 -6.67 5.36
C MET A 140 -15.73 -5.22 5.00
N PRO A 141 -16.73 -4.61 5.70
CA PRO A 141 -16.98 -3.17 5.66
C PRO A 141 -15.84 -2.40 6.34
N VAL A 142 -15.55 -1.21 5.85
CA VAL A 142 -14.23 -0.54 5.88
C VAL A 142 -13.84 0.00 7.26
N GLU A 143 -12.91 -0.71 7.91
CA GLU A 143 -11.82 -0.29 8.80
C GLU A 143 -10.89 -1.53 8.83
N TRP A 144 -9.59 -1.41 8.52
CA TRP A 144 -8.72 -2.59 8.36
C TRP A 144 -7.90 -2.88 9.60
N PHE A 145 -7.41 -1.85 10.28
CA PHE A 145 -6.46 -1.99 11.37
C PHE A 145 -6.93 -1.23 12.61
N ALA A 146 -6.68 -1.81 13.79
CA ALA A 146 -6.85 -1.07 15.04
C ALA A 146 -5.66 -0.12 15.25
N LEU A 147 -5.94 1.13 15.62
CA LEU A 147 -4.98 2.08 16.18
C LEU A 147 -5.30 2.26 17.67
N TYR A 148 -4.51 1.65 18.55
CA TYR A 148 -4.73 1.72 19.99
C TYR A 148 -4.12 2.99 20.61
N ASP A 149 -4.91 3.68 21.42
CA ASP A 149 -4.49 4.80 22.27
C ASP A 149 -4.08 4.28 23.66
N LEU A 150 -2.77 4.16 23.89
CA LEU A 150 -2.18 3.82 25.19
C LEU A 150 -1.59 5.05 25.90
N LEU A 151 -1.94 6.27 25.49
CA LEU A 151 -1.49 7.47 26.19
C LEU A 151 -2.15 7.53 27.58
N SER A 152 -1.35 7.79 28.60
CA SER A 152 -1.72 7.64 30.01
C SER A 152 -2.69 8.71 30.56
N THR A 153 -3.18 9.62 29.72
CA THR A 153 -3.98 10.77 30.17
C THR A 153 -5.16 11.07 29.25
N THR A 154 -6.35 11.20 29.84
CA THR A 154 -7.59 11.67 29.17
C THR A 154 -7.48 13.08 28.58
N THR A 155 -6.42 13.82 28.89
CA THR A 155 -6.14 15.19 28.41
C THR A 155 -5.70 15.24 26.94
N ASP A 156 -5.29 14.12 26.36
CA ASP A 156 -4.66 14.07 25.03
C ASP A 156 -5.60 13.55 23.93
N ALA A 157 -6.92 13.65 24.14
CA ALA A 157 -7.88 13.16 23.16
C ALA A 157 -7.77 13.86 21.79
N ALA A 158 -7.39 15.15 21.78
CA ALA A 158 -7.10 15.88 20.57
C ALA A 158 -5.80 15.41 19.89
N ALA A 159 -4.79 14.99 20.68
CA ALA A 159 -3.55 14.45 20.14
C ALA A 159 -3.82 13.11 19.43
N PHE A 160 -4.55 12.20 20.08
CA PHE A 160 -4.92 10.92 19.45
C PHE A 160 -5.77 11.11 18.19
N ALA A 161 -6.76 12.02 18.21
CA ALA A 161 -7.57 12.32 17.03
C ALA A 161 -6.73 12.87 15.87
N SER A 162 -5.77 13.75 16.15
CA SER A 162 -4.82 14.26 15.15
C SER A 162 -3.98 13.14 14.54
N VAL A 163 -3.45 12.24 15.39
CA VAL A 163 -2.67 11.09 14.92
C VAL A 163 -3.51 10.13 14.09
N LEU A 164 -4.75 9.86 14.49
CA LEU A 164 -5.67 9.01 13.72
C LEU A 164 -5.93 9.58 12.32
N VAL A 165 -6.12 10.90 12.21
CA VAL A 165 -6.26 11.58 10.91
C VAL A 165 -4.98 11.42 10.09
N SER A 166 -3.81 11.70 10.67
CA SER A 166 -2.53 11.55 9.95
C SER A 166 -2.23 10.10 9.54
N MET A 167 -2.63 9.12 10.35
CA MET A 167 -2.53 7.70 9.99
C MET A 167 -3.42 7.35 8.79
N GLY A 168 -4.61 7.94 8.70
CA GLY A 168 -5.50 7.74 7.55
C GLY A 168 -5.04 8.44 6.29
N GLN A 169 -4.44 9.62 6.41
CA GLN A 169 -3.89 10.38 5.29
C GLN A 169 -2.60 9.75 4.75
N GLY A 170 -1.80 9.14 5.62
CA GLY A 170 -0.54 8.49 5.26
C GLY A 170 0.37 9.41 4.45
N VAL A 171 0.98 8.88 3.40
CA VAL A 171 1.89 9.65 2.53
C VAL A 171 1.16 10.40 1.42
N MET A 172 -0.14 10.15 1.23
CA MET A 172 -0.89 10.62 0.07
C MET A 172 -0.97 12.15 -0.04
N LEU A 173 -1.01 12.87 1.09
CA LEU A 173 -1.06 14.34 1.10
C LEU A 173 0.32 15.02 1.21
N VAL A 174 1.41 14.23 1.20
CA VAL A 174 2.75 14.78 1.26
C VAL A 174 3.11 15.38 -0.09
N GLY A 175 3.53 16.65 -0.13
CA GLY A 175 3.95 17.30 -1.38
C GLY A 175 2.81 17.64 -2.35
N THR A 176 1.54 17.41 -1.97
CA THR A 176 0.41 18.06 -2.64
C THR A 176 0.35 19.49 -2.14
N ASP A 177 0.73 20.48 -2.97
CA ASP A 177 0.53 21.88 -2.64
C ASP A 177 -0.98 22.14 -2.50
N THR A 178 -1.46 22.25 -1.26
CA THR A 178 -2.87 22.50 -0.92
C THR A 178 -3.38 23.86 -1.41
N GLU A 179 -2.53 24.69 -2.04
CA GLU A 179 -2.86 26.05 -2.46
C GLU A 179 -3.31 26.16 -3.93
N GLU A 180 -3.02 25.18 -4.80
CA GLU A 180 -3.37 25.27 -6.24
C GLU A 180 -4.18 24.08 -6.79
N GLN A 181 -4.24 22.94 -6.11
CA GLN A 181 -5.15 21.86 -6.49
C GLN A 181 -6.42 21.95 -5.64
N GLU A 182 -7.58 22.07 -6.30
CA GLU A 182 -8.88 21.74 -5.70
C GLU A 182 -8.87 20.23 -5.36
N LEU A 183 -8.18 19.87 -4.28
CA LEU A 183 -8.25 18.54 -3.71
C LEU A 183 -9.71 18.30 -3.31
N ASP A 184 -10.23 17.13 -3.66
CA ASP A 184 -11.55 16.70 -3.22
C ASP A 184 -11.65 16.91 -1.69
N PRO A 185 -12.55 17.76 -1.19
CA PRO A 185 -12.69 18.03 0.24
C PRO A 185 -13.26 16.83 1.00
N THR A 186 -13.61 15.75 0.31
CA THR A 186 -14.07 14.51 0.93
C THR A 186 -12.97 13.94 1.81
N PRO A 187 -13.27 13.60 3.09
CA PRO A 187 -12.30 12.96 3.96
C PRO A 187 -11.80 11.67 3.33
N VAL A 188 -10.47 11.51 3.25
CA VAL A 188 -9.84 10.24 2.94
C VAL A 188 -10.40 9.20 3.90
N GLU A 189 -11.07 8.18 3.37
CA GLU A 189 -11.63 7.12 4.21
C GLU A 189 -10.48 6.37 4.88
N ASN A 190 -10.53 6.36 6.22
CA ASN A 190 -9.42 5.91 7.05
C ASN A 190 -9.43 4.38 7.16
N ILE A 191 -8.32 3.74 6.83
CA ILE A 191 -8.14 2.29 7.02
C ILE A 191 -7.86 1.92 8.49
N PHE A 192 -7.76 2.90 9.39
CA PHE A 192 -7.58 2.70 10.82
C PHE A 192 -8.84 3.01 11.62
N CYS A 193 -9.21 2.08 12.50
CA CYS A 193 -10.17 2.27 13.58
C CYS A 193 -9.45 2.78 14.83
N GLY A 194 -9.83 3.95 15.35
CA GLY A 194 -9.29 4.45 16.62
C GLY A 194 -9.87 3.69 17.82
N VAL A 195 -9.02 3.06 18.62
CA VAL A 195 -9.44 2.22 19.75
C VAL A 195 -8.85 2.72 21.06
N ARG A 196 -9.71 3.06 22.02
CA ARG A 196 -9.30 3.22 23.42
C ARG A 196 -9.62 1.94 24.18
N PRO A 197 -8.60 1.18 24.63
CA PRO A 197 -8.85 -0.05 25.36
C PRO A 197 -9.47 0.28 26.72
N GLU A 198 -10.67 -0.26 26.96
CA GLU A 198 -11.30 -0.23 28.28
C GLU A 198 -10.53 -1.14 29.23
N VAL A 199 -10.25 -0.62 30.43
CA VAL A 199 -9.55 -1.35 31.48
C VAL A 199 -10.42 -1.35 32.72
N ASP A 200 -10.72 -2.55 33.22
CA ASP A 200 -11.46 -2.70 34.46
C ASP A 200 -10.69 -2.02 35.61
N ASN A 201 -11.41 -1.28 36.45
CA ASN A 201 -10.90 -0.61 37.65
C ASN A 201 -9.87 0.52 37.42
N GLY A 202 -9.83 1.12 36.23
CA GLY A 202 -8.98 2.30 35.97
C GLY A 202 -7.48 2.01 35.90
N ALA A 203 -7.09 0.75 35.70
CA ALA A 203 -5.71 0.38 35.40
C ALA A 203 -5.32 0.87 33.98
N HIS A 204 -4.02 1.03 33.70
CA HIS A 204 -3.55 1.28 32.34
C HIS A 204 -3.45 -0.03 31.55
N CYS A 205 -3.96 -0.04 30.31
CA CYS A 205 -3.78 -1.18 29.40
C CYS A 205 -2.32 -1.22 28.95
N SER A 206 -1.66 -2.36 29.14
CA SER A 206 -0.29 -2.58 28.66
C SER A 206 -0.28 -3.19 27.26
N LEU A 207 0.88 -3.12 26.59
CA LEU A 207 1.07 -3.80 25.30
C LEU A 207 0.83 -5.31 25.41
N ALA A 208 1.25 -5.94 26.50
CA ALA A 208 1.03 -7.38 26.74
C ALA A 208 -0.47 -7.73 26.88
N ASP A 209 -1.28 -6.80 27.41
CA ASP A 209 -2.74 -6.98 27.47
C ASP A 209 -3.35 -6.89 26.07
N LEU A 210 -2.86 -5.99 25.22
CA LEU A 210 -3.28 -5.90 23.82
C LEU A 210 -2.94 -7.17 23.05
N GLU A 211 -1.73 -7.70 23.20
CA GLU A 211 -1.30 -8.94 22.52
C GLU A 211 -2.23 -10.12 22.83
N GLN A 212 -2.77 -10.19 24.05
CA GLN A 212 -3.68 -11.26 24.46
C GLN A 212 -5.13 -11.04 24.01
N ARG A 213 -5.57 -9.78 23.87
CA ARG A 213 -6.98 -9.43 23.65
C ARG A 213 -7.29 -9.00 22.22
N HIS A 214 -6.29 -8.62 21.44
CA HIS A 214 -6.45 -8.02 20.12
C HIS A 214 -7.24 -8.93 19.17
N ALA A 215 -6.83 -10.19 19.00
CA ALA A 215 -7.54 -11.11 18.09
C ALA A 215 -9.04 -11.25 18.43
N ALA A 216 -9.40 -11.31 19.71
CA ALA A 216 -10.81 -11.38 20.12
C ALA A 216 -11.56 -10.06 19.89
N PHE A 217 -10.88 -8.91 20.02
CA PHE A 217 -11.45 -7.61 19.67
C PHE A 217 -11.61 -7.47 18.16
N ALA A 218 -10.55 -7.66 17.40
CA ALA A 218 -10.49 -7.54 15.95
C ALA A 218 -11.55 -8.41 15.26
N THR A 219 -11.70 -9.68 15.68
CA THR A 219 -12.75 -10.57 15.17
C THR A 219 -14.16 -9.99 15.36
N ARG A 220 -14.45 -9.35 16.50
CA ARG A 220 -15.78 -8.76 16.78
C ARG A 220 -15.99 -7.43 16.07
N SER A 221 -14.92 -6.70 15.84
CA SER A 221 -14.93 -5.37 15.21
C SER A 221 -14.64 -5.42 13.71
N PHE A 222 -14.51 -6.61 13.11
CA PHE A 222 -14.17 -6.80 11.70
C PHE A 222 -12.86 -6.13 11.28
N LEU A 223 -11.84 -6.18 12.14
CA LEU A 223 -10.49 -5.70 11.88
C LEU A 223 -9.52 -6.86 11.64
N ASP A 224 -8.32 -6.55 11.16
CA ASP A 224 -7.22 -7.51 11.05
C ASP A 224 -6.86 -8.06 12.44
N ASN A 225 -6.69 -9.39 12.52
CA ASN A 225 -6.42 -10.09 13.78
C ASN A 225 -4.93 -10.23 14.08
N ASP A 226 -4.08 -10.07 13.07
CA ASP A 226 -2.66 -10.32 13.14
C ASP A 226 -1.87 -9.01 13.24
N TYR A 227 -2.44 -7.90 12.76
CA TYR A 227 -1.76 -6.60 12.67
C TYR A 227 -2.53 -5.46 13.35
N TYR A 228 -1.80 -4.63 14.10
CA TYR A 228 -2.33 -3.40 14.66
C TYR A 228 -1.24 -2.35 14.87
N ALA A 229 -1.68 -1.12 15.14
CA ALA A 229 -0.83 0.01 15.48
C ALA A 229 -1.12 0.52 16.90
N VAL A 230 -0.13 1.11 17.54
CA VAL A 230 -0.23 1.64 18.91
C VAL A 230 0.43 3.00 19.02
N ILE A 231 -0.27 3.92 19.68
CA ILE A 231 0.28 5.18 20.19
C ILE A 231 0.47 5.03 21.70
N ASP A 232 1.71 5.09 22.14
CA ASP A 232 2.07 5.01 23.55
C ASP A 232 2.98 6.19 23.95
N LYS A 233 3.47 6.17 25.19
CA LYS A 233 4.33 7.24 25.73
C LYS A 233 5.57 7.56 24.88
N ASP A 234 6.07 6.62 24.09
CA ASP A 234 7.30 6.80 23.30
C ASP A 234 6.99 7.33 21.88
N TYR A 235 5.70 7.50 21.53
CA TYR A 235 5.25 7.91 20.20
C TYR A 235 5.90 9.22 19.72
N GLN A 236 6.02 10.23 20.58
CA GLN A 236 6.54 11.54 20.17
C GLN A 236 8.00 11.46 19.69
N GLU A 237 8.81 10.58 20.29
CA GLU A 237 10.22 10.46 19.95
C GLU A 237 10.46 9.39 18.87
N GLN A 238 9.76 8.26 18.97
CA GLN A 238 10.05 7.05 18.20
C GLN A 238 9.02 6.80 17.08
N GLY A 239 7.86 7.44 17.14
CA GLY A 239 6.74 7.21 16.22
C GLY A 239 5.81 6.07 16.66
N VAL A 240 4.89 5.74 15.76
CA VAL A 240 3.85 4.73 15.95
C VAL A 240 4.50 3.35 16.09
N LEU A 241 4.04 2.55 17.04
CA LEU A 241 4.45 1.16 17.16
C LEU A 241 3.55 0.31 16.26
N ILE A 242 4.15 -0.36 15.28
CA ILE A 242 3.48 -1.32 14.41
C ILE A 242 3.74 -2.72 14.94
N VAL A 243 2.69 -3.51 15.12
CA VAL A 243 2.75 -4.83 15.75
C VAL A 243 2.17 -5.90 14.82
N ARG A 244 2.85 -7.05 14.81
CA ARG A 244 2.37 -8.30 14.20
C ARG A 244 2.35 -9.40 15.24
N LEU A 245 1.24 -10.13 15.38
CA LEU A 245 1.10 -11.23 16.33
C LEU A 245 1.47 -12.60 15.75
N TRP A 246 1.21 -12.83 14.47
CA TRP A 246 1.46 -14.10 13.77
C TRP A 246 2.44 -13.93 12.60
N PRO A 247 3.42 -14.83 12.37
CA PRO A 247 3.66 -16.13 13.02
C PRO A 247 4.31 -16.06 14.40
N ARG A 248 4.78 -14.89 14.79
CA ARG A 248 5.37 -14.59 16.10
C ARG A 248 5.15 -13.12 16.41
N VAL A 249 5.09 -12.79 17.69
CA VAL A 249 4.94 -11.41 18.14
C VAL A 249 6.22 -10.63 17.81
N GLU A 250 6.07 -9.66 16.92
CA GLU A 250 7.13 -8.74 16.52
C GLU A 250 6.57 -7.33 16.41
N SER A 251 7.43 -6.35 16.65
CA SER A 251 7.08 -4.95 16.49
C SER A 251 8.25 -4.12 16.01
N PHE A 252 7.94 -2.98 15.41
CA PHE A 252 8.91 -1.95 15.06
C PHE A 252 8.23 -0.58 15.09
N ARG A 253 9.05 0.48 15.16
CA ARG A 253 8.58 1.87 15.23
C ARG A 253 8.71 2.52 13.86
N CYS A 254 7.73 3.33 13.49
CA CYS A 254 7.80 4.18 12.31
C CYS A 254 7.17 5.54 12.59
N ARG A 255 7.76 6.60 12.07
CA ARG A 255 7.21 7.96 12.18
C ARG A 255 6.15 8.18 11.10
N LEU A 256 5.19 9.05 11.41
CA LEU A 256 4.34 9.64 10.39
C LEU A 256 5.19 10.47 9.41
N PRO A 257 4.78 10.60 8.14
CA PRO A 257 3.54 10.08 7.54
C PRO A 257 3.58 8.60 7.16
N VAL A 258 4.78 8.02 7.02
CA VAL A 258 5.00 6.63 6.53
C VAL A 258 4.25 5.58 7.36
N ALA A 259 4.16 5.77 8.68
CA ALA A 259 3.43 4.86 9.56
C ALA A 259 1.97 4.61 9.13
N GLY A 260 1.31 5.59 8.50
CA GLY A 260 -0.05 5.46 7.98
C GLY A 260 -0.17 4.48 6.80
N GLU A 261 0.93 4.14 6.14
CA GLU A 261 0.91 3.29 4.94
C GLU A 261 1.39 1.87 5.19
N LEU A 262 2.27 1.67 6.17
CA LEU A 262 3.02 0.42 6.28
C LEU A 262 2.14 -0.83 6.42
N LEU A 263 1.09 -0.78 7.24
CA LEU A 263 0.19 -1.92 7.39
C LEU A 263 -0.57 -2.22 6.10
N ARG A 264 -0.99 -1.18 5.37
CA ARG A 264 -1.59 -1.34 4.04
C ARG A 264 -0.58 -1.93 3.05
N TRP A 265 0.63 -1.39 2.97
CA TRP A 265 1.68 -1.89 2.09
C TRP A 265 2.02 -3.36 2.36
N ILE A 266 1.99 -3.79 3.63
CA ILE A 266 2.09 -5.21 3.99
C ILE A 266 0.88 -6.00 3.49
N PHE A 267 -0.34 -5.51 3.77
CA PHE A 267 -1.59 -6.19 3.40
C PHE A 267 -1.74 -6.43 1.89
N ILE A 268 -1.38 -5.43 1.08
CA ILE A 268 -1.41 -5.53 -0.38
C ILE A 268 -0.18 -6.25 -0.94
N ASN A 269 0.72 -6.78 -0.10
CA ASN A 269 2.01 -7.38 -0.47
C ASN A 269 2.93 -6.47 -1.29
N PHE A 270 2.86 -5.16 -1.10
CA PHE A 270 3.88 -4.26 -1.62
C PHE A 270 5.20 -4.46 -0.88
N MET A 271 5.14 -4.65 0.43
CA MET A 271 6.28 -4.96 1.29
C MET A 271 6.03 -6.25 2.07
N THR A 272 7.06 -7.04 2.30
CA THR A 272 7.03 -8.03 3.39
C THR A 272 7.19 -7.31 4.74
N TRP A 273 6.96 -8.02 5.84
CA TRP A 273 7.24 -7.48 7.17
C TRP A 273 8.71 -7.06 7.36
N ASP A 274 9.64 -7.85 6.83
CA ASP A 274 11.08 -7.57 6.94
C ASP A 274 11.48 -6.37 6.06
N ASP A 275 10.86 -6.22 4.89
CA ASP A 275 11.01 -5.02 4.05
C ASP A 275 10.51 -3.78 4.80
N ALA A 276 9.30 -3.84 5.37
CA ALA A 276 8.69 -2.74 6.11
C ALA A 276 9.52 -2.33 7.33
N LYS A 277 10.05 -3.31 8.08
CA LYS A 277 10.94 -3.06 9.22
C LYS A 277 12.26 -2.42 8.79
N SER A 278 12.84 -2.89 7.69
CA SER A 278 14.08 -2.33 7.13
C SER A 278 13.85 -0.90 6.63
N TYR A 279 12.73 -0.67 5.96
CA TYR A 279 12.30 0.64 5.48
C TYR A 279 12.14 1.63 6.63
N ALA A 280 11.37 1.29 7.66
CA ALA A 280 11.16 2.13 8.83
C ALA A 280 12.45 2.45 9.60
N ALA A 281 13.43 1.55 9.60
CA ALA A 281 14.74 1.80 10.21
C ALA A 281 15.62 2.76 9.39
N GLY A 282 15.42 2.82 8.06
CA GLY A 282 16.11 3.71 7.13
C GLY A 282 15.45 5.10 6.99
N SER A 283 14.14 5.20 7.24
CA SER A 283 13.40 6.45 7.32
C SER A 283 13.71 7.19 8.63
N LYS A 284 14.90 7.80 8.73
CA LYS A 284 15.28 8.69 9.85
C LYS A 284 15.19 10.16 9.47
#